data_AF-A0A2N3NKR6-F1
#
_entry.id   AF-A0A2N3NKR6-F1
#
_cell.length_a   1.000
_cell.length_b   1.000
_cell.length_c   1.000
_cell.angle_alpha   90.00
_cell.angle_beta   90.00
_cell.angle_gamma   90.00
#
_symmetry.space_group_name_H-M   'P 1'
#
loop_
_entity.id
_entity.type
_entity.pdbx_description
1 polymer ?
#
loop_
_entity_poly.entity_id
_entity_poly.type
_entity_poly.pdbx_seq_one_letter_code
_entity_poly.pdbx_strand_id
1 'polypeptide(L)'
;MGFIDNINTKVAQSPVGRWFRLEGSGHPKERKGSLFFTEIRGGLACFFAMAYIIAVNASIVSDSGGTCVCEGGADDPTCTDNADYLICVQQVKRDAVTATAAISALATFCMGLFANL
;
A
#
# COMPACT_ATOMS: atom_id res chain seq x y z
N MET A 1 -7.74 30.49 -13.33
CA MET A 1 -7.75 29.02 -13.14
C MET A 1 -6.31 28.56 -12.98
N GLY A 2 -6.00 27.95 -11.84
CA GLY A 2 -4.64 27.48 -11.55
C GLY A 2 -4.27 26.24 -12.38
N PHE A 3 -3.00 25.86 -12.34
CA PHE A 3 -2.50 24.64 -12.98
C PHE A 3 -3.24 23.38 -12.50
N ILE A 4 -3.52 23.31 -11.19
CA ILE A 4 -4.27 22.21 -10.54
C ILE A 4 -5.69 22.12 -11.09
N ASP A 5 -6.39 23.24 -11.24
CA ASP A 5 -7.75 23.29 -11.77
C ASP A 5 -7.80 22.79 -13.22
N ASN A 6 -6.84 23.23 -14.05
CA ASN A 6 -6.76 22.81 -15.44
C ASN A 6 -6.58 21.30 -15.58
N ILE A 7 -5.75 20.69 -14.73
CA ILE A 7 -5.58 19.22 -14.73
C ILE A 7 -6.83 18.53 -14.21
N ASN A 8 -7.43 19.01 -13.12
CA ASN A 8 -8.68 18.46 -12.60
C ASN A 8 -9.78 18.44 -13.68
N THR A 9 -9.98 19.54 -14.40
CA THR A 9 -10.97 19.62 -15.48
C THR A 9 -10.61 18.71 -16.65
N LYS A 10 -9.34 18.65 -17.06
CA LYS A 10 -8.90 17.74 -18.14
C LYS A 10 -9.12 16.27 -17.79
N VAL A 11 -8.82 15.87 -16.55
CA VAL A 11 -9.05 14.50 -16.09
C VAL A 11 -10.55 14.20 -15.97
N ALA A 12 -11.35 15.14 -15.46
CA ALA A 12 -12.80 14.99 -15.34
C ALA A 12 -13.48 14.76 -16.71
N GLN A 13 -13.05 15.47 -17.75
CA GLN A 13 -13.60 15.34 -19.11
C GLN A 13 -13.13 14.07 -19.85
N SER A 14 -12.18 13.32 -19.29
CA SER A 14 -11.68 12.08 -19.89
C SER A 14 -12.61 10.88 -19.63
N PRO A 15 -12.45 9.76 -20.36
CA PRO A 15 -13.17 8.52 -20.07
C PRO A 15 -12.95 8.01 -18.64
N VAL A 16 -11.77 8.27 -18.07
CA VAL A 16 -11.45 7.93 -16.68
C VAL A 16 -12.31 8.76 -15.73
N GLY A 17 -12.42 10.07 -15.96
CA GLY A 17 -13.28 10.95 -15.17
C GLY A 17 -14.77 10.58 -15.28
N ARG A 18 -15.21 10.13 -16.47
CA ARG A 18 -16.56 9.59 -16.68
C ARG A 18 -16.81 8.29 -15.93
N TRP A 19 -15.84 7.37 -15.91
CA TRP A 19 -15.93 6.11 -15.17
C TRP A 19 -16.04 6.35 -13.67
N PHE A 20 -15.11 7.13 -13.10
CA PHE A 20 -15.08 7.48 -11.67
C PHE A 20 -16.10 8.56 -11.27
N ARG A 21 -16.89 9.06 -12.23
CA ARG A 21 -17.95 10.06 -12.02
C ARG A 21 -17.42 11.34 -11.34
N LEU A 22 -16.23 11.77 -11.74
CA LEU A 22 -15.60 13.00 -11.22
C LEU A 22 -16.45 14.24 -11.53
N GLU A 23 -16.28 15.28 -10.72
CA GLU A 23 -16.96 16.55 -10.93
C GLU A 23 -16.60 17.16 -12.29
N GLY A 24 -17.61 17.48 -13.12
CA GLY A 24 -17.38 18.02 -14.46
C GLY A 24 -17.18 16.95 -15.56
N SER A 25 -17.39 15.67 -15.23
CA SER A 25 -17.42 14.56 -16.21
C SER A 25 -18.71 14.49 -17.04
N GLY A 26 -19.73 15.27 -16.66
CA GLY A 26 -21.05 15.30 -17.28
C GLY A 26 -21.87 14.01 -17.06
N HIS A 27 -21.41 13.11 -16.18
CA HIS A 27 -22.11 11.86 -15.88
C HIS A 27 -23.42 12.18 -15.13
N PRO A 28 -24.57 11.55 -15.44
CA PRO A 28 -25.84 11.83 -14.75
C PRO A 28 -25.78 11.67 -13.23
N LYS A 29 -24.81 10.90 -12.75
CA LYS A 29 -24.52 10.63 -11.33
C LYS A 29 -23.13 11.13 -10.91
N GLU A 30 -22.74 12.33 -11.35
CA GLU A 30 -21.46 12.93 -10.95
C GLU A 30 -21.37 13.14 -9.43
N ARG A 31 -20.16 12.93 -8.87
CA ARG A 31 -19.83 13.15 -7.47
C ARG A 31 -19.32 14.59 -7.30
N LYS A 32 -20.16 15.49 -6.79
CA LYS A 32 -19.77 16.88 -6.51
C LYS A 32 -18.69 16.93 -5.42
N GLY A 33 -17.64 17.72 -5.63
CA GLY A 33 -16.47 17.82 -4.76
C GLY A 33 -15.39 16.76 -5.02
N SER A 34 -15.64 15.78 -5.89
CA SER A 34 -14.66 14.75 -6.24
C SER A 34 -13.78 15.23 -7.40
N LEU A 35 -12.67 15.87 -7.02
CA LEU A 35 -11.62 16.34 -7.93
C LEU A 35 -10.42 15.40 -7.86
N PHE A 36 -9.74 15.21 -8.99
CA PHE A 36 -8.62 14.26 -9.10
C PHE A 36 -7.55 14.45 -8.01
N PHE A 37 -7.07 15.67 -7.78
CA PHE A 37 -6.07 15.93 -6.75
C PHE A 37 -6.63 15.84 -5.31
N THR A 38 -7.92 16.10 -5.12
CA THR A 38 -8.57 15.94 -3.81
C THR A 38 -8.60 14.47 -3.40
N GLU A 39 -8.95 13.59 -4.34
CA GLU A 39 -8.98 12.14 -4.12
C GLU A 39 -7.56 11.58 -3.91
N ILE A 40 -6.57 12.01 -4.71
CA ILE A 40 -5.16 11.62 -4.49
C ILE A 40 -4.68 12.00 -3.09
N ARG A 41 -5.02 13.21 -2.63
CA ARG A 41 -4.66 13.66 -1.28
C ARG A 41 -5.33 12.79 -0.21
N GLY A 42 -6.59 12.42 -0.39
CA GLY A 42 -7.30 11.49 0.50
C GLY A 42 -6.64 10.11 0.54
N GLY A 43 -6.30 9.55 -0.62
CA GLY A 43 -5.60 8.27 -0.74
C GLY A 43 -4.23 8.28 -0.07
N LEU A 44 -3.43 9.33 -0.28
CA LEU A 44 -2.12 9.48 0.36
C LEU A 44 -2.23 9.58 1.88
N ALA A 45 -3.21 10.33 2.40
CA ALA A 45 -3.44 10.43 3.84
C ALA A 45 -3.76 9.06 4.46
N CYS A 46 -4.63 8.28 3.81
CA CYS A 46 -4.95 6.92 4.24
C CYS A 46 -3.72 5.98 4.18
N PHE A 47 -2.94 6.06 3.09
CA PHE A 47 -1.71 5.28 2.94
C PHE A 47 -0.72 5.56 4.08
N PHE A 48 -0.43 6.84 4.37
CA PHE A 48 0.51 7.18 5.44
C PHE A 48 -0.01 6.80 6.83
N ALA A 49 -1.32 6.88 7.06
CA ALA A 49 -1.92 6.42 8.32
C ALA A 49 -1.73 4.91 8.55
N MET A 50 -1.72 4.10 7.48
CA MET A 50 -1.59 2.64 7.54
C MET A 50 -0.18 2.13 7.22
N ALA A 51 0.73 2.97 6.72
CA ALA A 51 2.07 2.57 6.31
C ALA A 51 2.88 1.94 7.46
N TYR A 52 2.67 2.42 8.69
CA TYR A 52 3.35 1.83 9.85
C TYR A 52 2.92 0.37 10.09
N ILE A 53 1.67 0.01 9.81
CA ILE A 53 1.15 -1.36 9.96
C ILE A 53 1.88 -2.31 9.02
N ILE A 54 2.17 -1.87 7.78
CA ILE A 54 2.93 -2.68 6.80
C ILE A 54 4.32 -3.03 7.36
N ALA A 55 4.99 -2.06 8.01
CA ALA A 55 6.32 -2.26 8.57
C ALA A 55 6.32 -3.07 9.89
N VAL A 56 5.35 -2.80 10.76
CA VAL A 56 5.24 -3.47 12.07
C VAL A 56 4.84 -4.94 11.90
N ASN A 57 3.87 -5.24 11.03
CA ASN A 57 3.45 -6.62 10.79
C ASN A 57 4.62 -7.50 10.33
N ALA A 58 5.44 -7.02 9.40
CA ALA A 58 6.59 -7.77 8.93
C ALA A 58 7.66 -7.97 10.01
N SER A 59 7.85 -6.99 10.91
CA SER A 59 8.79 -7.10 12.02
C SER A 59 8.32 -8.18 13.02
N ILE A 60 7.04 -8.16 13.41
CA ILE A 60 6.46 -9.17 14.30
C ILE A 60 6.54 -10.57 13.69
N VAL A 61 6.25 -10.69 12.38
CA VAL A 61 6.34 -11.98 11.69
C VAL A 61 7.78 -12.49 11.62
N SER A 62 8.76 -11.62 11.33
CA SER A 62 10.16 -12.04 11.30
C SER A 62 10.70 -12.42 12.68
N ASP A 63 10.22 -11.79 13.76
CA ASP A 63 10.64 -12.07 15.13
C ASP A 63 10.21 -13.48 15.59
N SER A 64 9.22 -14.11 14.93
CA SER A 64 8.85 -15.50 15.18
C SER A 64 9.88 -16.53 14.68
N GLY A 65 10.91 -16.10 13.94
CA GLY A 65 11.92 -16.97 13.31
C GLY A 65 11.52 -17.52 11.95
N GLY A 66 10.24 -17.46 11.56
CA GLY A 66 9.77 -17.84 10.23
C GLY A 66 10.17 -19.26 9.84
N THR A 67 10.81 -19.42 8.67
CA THR A 67 11.33 -20.71 8.18
C THR A 67 12.80 -20.94 8.53
N CYS A 68 13.41 -20.08 9.33
CA CYS A 68 14.83 -20.14 9.66
C CYS A 68 15.07 -21.19 10.75
N VAL A 69 16.11 -22.00 10.58
CA VAL A 69 16.51 -23.01 11.58
C VAL A 69 17.59 -22.40 12.47
N CYS A 70 17.38 -22.47 13.79
CA CYS A 70 18.34 -22.01 14.78
C CYS A 70 19.26 -23.18 15.21
N GLU A 71 20.55 -23.09 14.86
CA GLU A 71 21.59 -24.06 15.25
C GLU A 71 22.53 -23.48 16.34
N GLY A 72 21.99 -22.77 17.34
CA GLY A 72 22.78 -22.05 18.35
C GLY A 72 23.33 -22.89 19.52
N GLY A 73 22.98 -24.18 19.61
CA GLY A 73 23.42 -25.04 20.71
C GLY A 73 22.92 -24.58 22.09
N ALA A 74 23.62 -24.98 23.16
CA ALA A 74 23.28 -24.61 24.55
C ALA A 74 23.72 -23.18 24.93
N ASP A 75 24.67 -22.61 24.19
CA ASP A 75 25.26 -21.30 24.46
C ASP A 75 24.42 -20.14 23.86
N ASP A 76 23.64 -20.40 22.80
CA ASP A 76 22.72 -19.44 22.19
C ASP A 76 21.37 -20.08 21.84
N PRO A 77 20.48 -20.31 22.84
CA PRO A 77 19.19 -20.95 22.63
C PRO A 77 18.21 -20.11 21.79
N THR A 78 18.52 -18.82 21.56
CA THR A 78 17.66 -17.87 20.83
C THR A 78 18.26 -17.42 19.49
N CYS A 79 19.41 -17.97 19.10
CA CYS A 79 20.17 -17.59 17.90
C CYS A 79 20.33 -16.07 17.71
N THR A 80 20.69 -15.36 18.79
CA THR A 80 20.94 -13.91 18.72
C THR A 80 22.26 -13.57 18.06
N ASP A 81 23.26 -14.45 18.15
CA ASP A 81 24.62 -14.21 17.63
C ASP A 81 24.95 -15.05 16.38
N ASN A 82 24.04 -15.94 15.97
CA ASN A 82 24.20 -16.74 14.76
C ASN A 82 23.96 -15.89 13.50
N ALA A 83 25.04 -15.60 12.76
CA ALA A 83 25.00 -14.76 11.57
C ALA A 83 24.08 -15.32 10.45
N ASP A 84 24.06 -16.63 10.24
CA ASP A 84 23.24 -17.26 9.20
C ASP A 84 21.74 -17.15 9.54
N TYR A 85 21.39 -17.29 10.81
CA TYR A 85 20.03 -17.08 11.31
C TYR A 85 19.58 -15.62 11.12
N LEU A 86 20.42 -14.65 11.50
CA LEU A 86 20.11 -13.22 11.35
C LEU A 86 19.92 -12.81 9.88
N ILE A 87 20.73 -13.34 8.97
CA ILE A 87 20.57 -13.12 7.52
C ILE A 87 19.24 -13.69 7.03
N CYS A 88 18.89 -14.90 7.46
CA CYS A 88 17.62 -15.54 7.11
C CYS A 88 16.41 -14.73 7.62
N VAL A 89 16.43 -14.29 8.88
CA VAL A 89 15.35 -13.47 9.46
C VAL A 89 15.19 -12.14 8.74
N GLN A 90 16.31 -11.51 8.34
CA GLN A 90 16.28 -10.29 7.52
C GLN A 90 15.66 -10.53 6.13
N GLN A 91 15.89 -11.70 5.52
CA GLN A 91 15.25 -12.06 4.27
C GLN A 91 13.73 -12.22 4.45
N VAL A 92 13.30 -12.98 5.47
CA VAL A 92 11.88 -13.17 5.80
C VAL A 92 11.19 -11.81 6.03
N LYS A 93 11.84 -10.90 6.74
CA LYS A 93 11.31 -9.55 6.97
C LYS A 93 11.08 -8.80 5.66
N ARG A 94 12.06 -8.81 4.74
CA ARG A 94 11.95 -8.14 3.44
C ARG A 94 10.86 -8.78 2.57
N ASP A 95 10.80 -10.10 2.54
CA ASP A 95 9.80 -10.84 1.77
C ASP A 95 8.38 -10.55 2.30
N ALA A 96 8.21 -10.50 3.61
CA ALA A 96 6.91 -10.17 4.23
C ALA A 96 6.46 -8.74 3.93
N VAL A 97 7.36 -7.74 4.04
CA VAL A 97 7.03 -6.33 3.69
C VAL A 97 6.65 -6.24 2.21
N THR A 98 7.46 -6.81 1.32
CA THR A 98 7.23 -6.71 -0.12
C THR A 98 5.96 -7.42 -0.57
N ALA A 99 5.71 -8.63 -0.07
CA ALA A 99 4.49 -9.37 -0.36
C ALA A 99 3.24 -8.63 0.13
N THR A 100 3.27 -8.09 1.35
CA THR A 100 2.13 -7.33 1.92
C THR A 100 1.87 -6.05 1.12
N ALA A 101 2.92 -5.32 0.75
CA ALA A 101 2.80 -4.11 -0.05
C ALA A 101 2.24 -4.41 -1.46
N ALA A 102 2.74 -5.47 -2.11
CA ALA A 102 2.31 -5.87 -3.44
C ALA A 102 0.84 -6.30 -3.47
N ILE A 103 0.42 -7.16 -2.52
CA ILE A 103 -0.97 -7.64 -2.44
C ILE A 103 -1.92 -6.49 -2.08
N SER A 104 -1.53 -5.60 -1.17
CA SER A 104 -2.34 -4.44 -0.80
C SER A 104 -2.53 -3.48 -1.97
N ALA A 105 -1.47 -3.19 -2.72
CA ALA A 105 -1.53 -2.36 -3.92
C ALA A 105 -2.41 -2.98 -5.01
N LEU A 106 -2.26 -4.28 -5.26
CA LEU A 106 -3.08 -5.00 -6.22
C LEU A 106 -4.56 -5.02 -5.81
N ALA A 107 -4.85 -5.33 -4.55
CA ALA A 107 -6.21 -5.41 -4.03
C ALA A 107 -6.92 -4.04 -4.08
N THR A 108 -6.25 -2.98 -3.62
CA THR A 108 -6.80 -1.61 -3.67
C THR A 108 -6.98 -1.11 -5.10
N PHE A 109 -6.04 -1.40 -6.00
CA PHE A 109 -6.18 -1.09 -7.41
C PHE A 109 -7.38 -1.81 -8.05
N CYS A 110 -7.52 -3.12 -7.83
CA CYS A 110 -8.63 -3.91 -8.35
C CYS A 110 -9.98 -3.45 -7.78
N MET A 111 -10.05 -3.13 -6.49
CA MET A 111 -11.26 -2.55 -5.88
C MET A 111 -11.62 -1.20 -6.51
N GLY A 112 -10.66 -0.28 -6.63
CA GLY A 112 -10.90 1.02 -7.26
C GLY A 112 -11.33 0.89 -8.72
N LEU A 113 -10.62 0.09 -9.51
CA LEU A 113 -10.87 -0.05 -10.95
C LEU A 113 -12.19 -0.78 -11.25
N PHE A 114 -12.41 -1.96 -10.64
CA PHE A 114 -13.55 -2.81 -10.99
C PHE A 114 -14.82 -2.47 -10.22
N ALA A 115 -14.71 -2.12 -8.93
CA ALA A 115 -15.88 -1.77 -8.13
C ALA A 115 -16.27 -0.30 -8.27
N ASN A 116 -15.43 0.53 -8.92
CA ASN A 116 -15.65 1.97 -9.07
C ASN A 116 -15.92 2.65 -7.71
N LEU A 117 -15.14 2.22 -6.72
CA LEU A 117 -15.05 2.82 -5.39
C LEU A 117 -14.20 4.08 -5.48
#